data_AF-S9QT64-F1
#
_entry.id   AF-S9QT64-F1
#
_cell.length_a   1.000
_cell.length_b   1.000
_cell.length_c   1.000
_cell.angle_alpha   90.00
_cell.angle_beta   90.00
_cell.angle_gamma   90.00
#
_symmetry.space_group_name_H-M   'P 1'
#
loop_
_entity.id
_entity.type
_entity.pdbx_description
1 polymer ?
#
loop_
_entity_poly.entity_id
_entity_poly.type
_entity_poly.pdbx_seq_one_letter_code
_entity_poly.pdbx_strand_id
1 'polypeptide(L)'
;MDGSGAFTHVEWMRPFSVFQENTMSDSTTGMKSSLEEVLRYRNDAVVHKFIKTWELSFEEAQDLFRETLKWLWLSAYSLTHRTEVRPLAISQSLMLLDEMWHTFILFTRDYHEFCERYFGLYIHHRPTSKEEEEARLADYERAPAQYVAQQKARFRAQYALIYDVLGEETLNKWYSTYLEQYSDLVMRRIWRWSFSPDGTRVRNQPPRGSADLFYFQLAP
;
A
#
# COMPACT_ATOMS: atom_id res chain seq x y z
N MET A 1 -16.51 15.14 35.37
CA MET A 1 -15.20 14.51 35.56
C MET A 1 -15.19 13.26 34.70
N ASP A 2 -15.14 13.41 33.38
CA ASP A 2 -13.94 13.56 32.53
C ASP A 2 -12.91 12.43 32.72
N GLY A 3 -12.57 11.77 31.62
CA GLY A 3 -11.77 10.56 31.58
C GLY A 3 -11.65 10.04 30.15
N SER A 4 -11.42 10.95 29.21
CA SER A 4 -11.05 10.64 27.83
C SER A 4 -9.67 9.98 27.83
N GLY A 5 -9.62 8.65 27.74
CA GLY A 5 -8.40 7.90 27.46
C GLY A 5 -7.99 8.08 26.00
N ALA A 6 -7.43 9.25 25.67
CA ALA A 6 -6.73 9.44 24.42
C ALA A 6 -5.47 8.57 24.45
N PHE A 7 -5.43 7.54 23.61
CA PHE A 7 -4.22 6.79 23.30
C PHE A 7 -3.22 7.77 22.65
N THR A 8 -2.25 8.24 23.42
CA THR A 8 -1.14 9.04 22.92
C THR A 8 -0.14 8.09 22.26
N HIS A 9 -0.19 8.00 20.93
CA HIS A 9 0.55 7.01 20.15
C HIS A 9 1.82 7.61 19.52
N VAL A 10 2.85 8.00 20.30
CA VAL A 10 4.10 8.53 19.69
C VAL A 10 5.39 8.27 20.50
N GLU A 11 5.59 7.07 21.07
CA GLU A 11 6.84 6.78 21.82
C GLU A 11 7.92 6.00 21.02
N TRP A 12 7.59 5.45 19.85
CA TRP A 12 8.52 4.62 19.04
C TRP A 12 9.16 5.34 17.85
N MET A 13 8.77 6.59 17.58
CA MET A 13 9.19 7.43 16.44
C MET A 13 10.25 8.46 16.85
N ARG A 14 11.35 8.05 17.49
CA ARG A 14 12.52 8.93 17.56
C ARG A 14 13.36 8.75 16.29
N PRO A 15 13.58 9.82 15.49
CA PRO A 15 14.34 9.72 14.26
C PRO A 15 15.83 9.52 14.58
N PHE A 16 16.47 8.56 13.89
CA PHE A 16 17.90 8.66 13.64
C PHE A 16 18.05 9.66 12.50
N SER A 17 18.70 10.79 12.78
CA SER A 17 18.98 11.81 11.77
C SER A 17 19.91 11.21 10.72
N VAL A 18 19.36 10.95 9.53
CA VAL A 18 20.10 10.42 8.39
C VAL A 18 19.93 11.40 7.23
N PHE A 19 20.98 12.22 7.09
CA PHE A 19 21.35 13.09 5.97
C PHE A 19 20.65 14.45 5.78
N GLN A 20 21.55 15.43 5.62
CA GLN A 20 21.32 16.82 5.25
C GLN A 20 20.85 16.96 3.80
N GLU A 21 20.09 18.03 3.59
CA GLU A 21 19.65 18.63 2.33
C GLU A 21 20.64 18.47 1.17
N ASN A 22 20.12 18.04 0.02
CA ASN A 22 20.49 18.65 -1.26
C ASN A 22 19.41 18.38 -2.32
N THR A 23 18.69 19.44 -2.66
CA THR A 23 17.87 19.58 -3.85
C THR A 23 18.77 19.78 -5.06
N MET A 24 19.12 18.72 -5.77
CA MET A 24 19.62 18.82 -7.15
C MET A 24 19.12 17.62 -7.97
N SER A 25 18.65 17.90 -9.19
CA SER A 25 18.21 16.90 -10.16
C SER A 25 19.36 15.93 -10.44
N ASP A 26 19.27 14.72 -9.89
CA ASP A 26 20.31 13.72 -10.07
C ASP A 26 20.07 12.94 -11.37
N SER A 27 20.73 13.40 -12.45
CA SER A 27 20.78 12.71 -13.74
C SER A 27 21.48 11.34 -13.69
N THR A 28 21.94 10.90 -12.51
CA THR A 28 22.65 9.62 -12.32
C THR A 28 21.73 8.48 -11.87
N THR A 29 20.48 8.77 -11.47
CA THR A 29 19.60 7.80 -10.77
C THR A 29 18.68 6.98 -11.68
N GLY A 30 18.66 7.21 -13.00
CA GLY A 30 17.78 6.48 -13.93
C GLY A 30 16.28 6.77 -13.78
N MET A 31 15.88 7.54 -12.76
CA MET A 31 14.52 8.06 -12.61
C MET A 31 14.31 9.24 -13.56
N LYS A 32 13.25 9.21 -14.38
CA LYS A 32 13.00 10.22 -15.42
C LYS A 32 12.30 11.48 -14.94
N SER A 33 11.61 11.44 -13.80
CA SER A 33 10.81 12.57 -13.31
C SER A 33 10.81 12.67 -11.79
N SER A 34 10.75 13.91 -11.31
CA SER A 34 10.56 14.22 -9.89
C SER A 34 9.16 13.85 -9.41
N LEU A 35 8.98 13.72 -8.09
CA LEU A 35 7.67 13.48 -7.50
C LEU A 35 6.65 14.56 -7.89
N GLU A 36 7.07 15.83 -7.92
CA GLU A 36 6.20 16.95 -8.28
C GLU A 36 5.64 16.79 -9.71
N GLU A 37 6.48 16.38 -10.66
CA GLU A 37 6.07 16.16 -12.05
C GLU A 37 5.07 15.02 -12.18
N VAL A 38 5.29 13.93 -11.44
CA VAL A 38 4.36 12.79 -11.38
C VAL A 38 3.01 13.21 -10.80
N LEU A 39 3.02 14.01 -9.73
CA LEU A 39 1.81 14.49 -9.07
C LEU A 39 0.99 15.49 -9.89
N ARG A 40 1.50 15.96 -11.05
CA ARG A 40 0.71 16.73 -12.03
C ARG A 40 -0.11 15.84 -12.97
N TYR A 41 0.18 14.54 -13.06
CA TYR A 41 -0.58 13.61 -13.90
C TYR A 41 -2.05 13.52 -13.43
N ARG A 42 -2.98 13.49 -14.38
CA ARG A 42 -4.43 13.38 -14.13
C ARG A 42 -5.01 12.33 -15.07
N ASN A 43 -5.95 11.55 -14.56
CA ASN A 43 -6.73 10.61 -15.35
C ASN A 43 -8.12 10.43 -14.72
N ASP A 44 -9.06 11.27 -15.13
CA ASP A 44 -10.43 11.26 -14.58
C ASP A 44 -11.17 9.96 -14.92
N ALA A 45 -10.79 9.27 -16.00
CA ALA A 45 -11.39 7.99 -16.36
C ALA A 45 -11.06 6.90 -15.33
N VAL A 46 -9.82 6.87 -14.82
CA VAL A 46 -9.41 5.99 -13.71
C VAL A 46 -10.22 6.30 -12.46
N VAL A 47 -10.29 7.59 -12.09
CA VAL A 47 -11.02 8.05 -10.89
C VAL A 47 -12.51 7.69 -10.99
N HIS A 48 -13.16 7.96 -12.12
CA HIS A 48 -14.57 7.61 -12.34
C HIS A 48 -14.82 6.09 -12.33
N LYS A 49 -13.89 5.30 -12.87
CA LYS A 49 -13.97 3.84 -12.79
C LYS A 49 -13.87 3.36 -11.33
N PHE A 50 -12.99 3.96 -10.55
CA PHE A 50 -12.79 3.63 -9.14
C PHE A 50 -14.04 3.92 -8.30
N ILE A 51 -14.64 5.10 -8.47
CA ILE A 51 -15.88 5.52 -7.79
C ILE A 51 -17.01 4.51 -8.00
N LYS A 52 -17.18 4.01 -9.24
CA LYS A 52 -18.21 3.01 -9.57
C LYS A 52 -18.04 1.69 -8.80
N THR A 53 -16.83 1.38 -8.37
CA THR A 53 -16.51 0.15 -7.63
C THR A 53 -16.62 0.35 -6.13
N TRP A 54 -16.13 1.48 -5.62
CA TRP A 54 -15.88 1.69 -4.19
C TRP A 54 -16.87 2.64 -3.50
N GLU A 55 -17.85 3.21 -4.22
CA GLU A 55 -18.92 4.05 -3.64
C GLU A 55 -18.38 5.29 -2.88
N LEU A 56 -17.21 5.81 -3.29
CA LEU A 56 -16.57 7.00 -2.72
C LEU A 56 -16.99 8.29 -3.44
N SER A 57 -16.77 9.43 -2.79
CA SER A 57 -16.86 10.74 -3.46
C SER A 57 -15.74 10.92 -4.49
N PHE A 58 -15.93 11.88 -5.41
CA PHE A 58 -14.90 12.21 -6.40
C PHE A 58 -13.62 12.74 -5.75
N GLU A 59 -13.75 13.55 -4.70
CA GLU A 59 -12.62 14.12 -3.96
C GLU A 59 -11.78 13.01 -3.28
N GLU A 60 -12.42 12.08 -2.59
CA GLU A 60 -11.73 10.93 -1.97
C GLU A 60 -11.04 10.04 -3.01
N ALA A 61 -11.71 9.75 -4.13
CA ALA A 61 -11.11 8.93 -5.19
C ALA A 61 -9.95 9.66 -5.89
N GLN A 62 -10.04 10.98 -6.07
CA GLN A 62 -8.96 11.79 -6.62
C GLN A 62 -7.76 11.86 -5.66
N ASP A 63 -8.03 11.95 -4.35
CA ASP A 63 -7.00 11.90 -3.31
C ASP A 63 -6.27 10.55 -3.30
N LEU A 64 -7.02 9.43 -3.29
CA LEU A 64 -6.47 8.08 -3.38
C LEU A 64 -5.65 7.89 -4.67
N PHE A 65 -6.11 8.43 -5.79
CA PHE A 65 -5.36 8.39 -7.04
C PHE A 65 -4.04 9.14 -6.90
N ARG A 66 -4.05 10.35 -6.32
CA ARG A 66 -2.84 11.14 -6.06
C ARG A 66 -1.86 10.41 -5.15
N GLU A 67 -2.33 9.78 -4.08
CA GLU A 67 -1.49 8.99 -3.18
C GLU A 67 -0.97 7.70 -3.84
N THR A 68 -1.74 7.09 -4.74
CA THR A 68 -1.28 5.96 -5.56
C THR A 68 -0.13 6.37 -6.48
N LEU A 69 -0.16 7.58 -7.05
CA LEU A 69 0.96 8.10 -7.83
C LEU A 69 2.25 8.24 -6.99
N LYS A 70 2.13 8.68 -5.73
CA LYS A 70 3.27 8.69 -4.79
C LYS A 70 3.79 7.27 -4.51
N TRP A 71 2.90 6.31 -4.29
CA TRP A 71 3.27 4.90 -4.08
C TRP A 71 4.05 4.32 -5.27
N LEU A 72 3.59 4.58 -6.50
CA LEU A 72 4.25 4.14 -7.72
C LEU A 72 5.62 4.81 -7.90
N TRP A 73 5.69 6.11 -7.63
CA TRP A 73 6.96 6.85 -7.69
C TRP A 73 7.94 6.32 -6.63
N LEU A 74 7.49 6.05 -5.40
CA LEU A 74 8.33 5.47 -4.34
C LEU A 74 8.80 4.05 -4.69
N SER A 75 7.95 3.26 -5.35
CA SER A 75 8.30 1.93 -5.85
C SER A 75 9.40 2.03 -6.92
N ALA A 76 9.28 2.96 -7.86
CA ALA A 76 10.32 3.24 -8.85
C ALA A 76 11.61 3.76 -8.18
N TYR A 77 11.48 4.64 -7.18
CA TYR A 77 12.58 5.18 -6.39
C TYR A 77 13.39 4.08 -5.69
N SER A 78 12.71 3.19 -4.96
CA SER A 78 13.32 2.06 -4.26
C SER A 78 14.13 1.15 -5.21
N LEU A 79 13.58 0.86 -6.39
CA LEU A 79 14.23 0.03 -7.41
C LEU A 79 15.48 0.70 -8.00
N THR A 80 15.38 1.98 -8.33
CA THR A 80 16.44 2.75 -9.02
C THR A 80 17.59 3.12 -8.09
N HIS A 81 17.29 3.53 -6.86
CA HIS A 81 18.28 3.95 -5.86
C HIS A 81 18.83 2.78 -5.03
N ARG A 82 18.44 1.54 -5.38
CA ARG A 82 18.86 0.29 -4.72
C ARG A 82 18.71 0.33 -3.20
N THR A 83 17.58 0.85 -2.71
CA THR A 83 17.32 0.88 -1.28
C THR A 83 17.26 -0.55 -0.71
N GLU A 84 17.59 -0.70 0.57
CA GLU A 84 17.54 -2.00 1.25
C GLU A 84 16.11 -2.55 1.35
N VAL A 85 15.11 -1.65 1.31
CA VAL A 85 13.70 -1.99 1.41
C VAL A 85 13.14 -2.32 0.04
N ARG A 86 13.24 -3.58 -0.37
CA ARG A 86 12.63 -4.09 -1.60
C ARG A 86 12.19 -5.56 -1.51
N PRO A 87 11.04 -5.93 -2.09
CA PRO A 87 10.00 -5.04 -2.60
C PRO A 87 9.26 -4.32 -1.46
N LEU A 88 8.70 -3.13 -1.74
CA LEU A 88 7.76 -2.48 -0.83
C LEU A 88 6.54 -3.38 -0.62
N ALA A 89 6.04 -3.43 0.60
CA ALA A 89 4.91 -4.26 0.98
C ALA A 89 3.64 -3.42 1.12
N ILE A 90 2.56 -3.87 0.47
CA ILE A 90 1.21 -3.37 0.71
C ILE A 90 0.68 -4.00 1.99
N SER A 91 0.44 -3.17 3.01
CA SER A 91 -0.27 -3.55 4.24
C SER A 91 -1.77 -3.32 4.10
N GLN A 92 -2.55 -3.79 5.07
CA GLN A 92 -4.00 -3.58 5.12
C GLN A 92 -4.40 -2.09 5.02
N SER A 93 -3.64 -1.19 5.66
CA SER A 93 -3.87 0.26 5.59
C SER A 93 -3.73 0.84 4.18
N LEU A 94 -3.00 0.17 3.29
CA LEU A 94 -2.75 0.57 1.90
C LEU A 94 -3.69 -0.11 0.90
N MET A 95 -4.70 -0.86 1.36
CA MET A 95 -5.55 -1.67 0.47
C MET A 95 -6.23 -0.84 -0.62
N LEU A 96 -6.75 0.36 -0.31
CA LEU A 96 -7.37 1.19 -1.34
C LEU A 96 -6.38 1.78 -2.35
N LEU A 97 -5.11 1.95 -1.97
CA LEU A 97 -4.05 2.35 -2.90
C LEU A 97 -3.74 1.20 -3.86
N ASP A 98 -3.71 -0.03 -3.35
CA ASP A 98 -3.55 -1.23 -4.16
C ASP A 98 -4.71 -1.40 -5.14
N GLU A 99 -5.95 -1.21 -4.69
CA GLU A 99 -7.15 -1.28 -5.53
C GLU A 99 -7.23 -0.15 -6.56
N MET A 100 -6.75 1.04 -6.21
CA MET A 100 -6.63 2.15 -7.17
C MET A 100 -5.54 1.84 -8.20
N TRP A 101 -4.42 1.25 -7.79
CA TRP A 101 -3.37 0.80 -8.69
C TRP A 101 -3.88 -0.28 -9.65
N HIS A 102 -4.61 -1.29 -9.15
CA HIS A 102 -5.32 -2.27 -9.97
C HIS A 102 -6.22 -1.60 -11.00
N THR A 103 -7.00 -0.61 -10.57
CA THR A 103 -7.89 0.14 -11.47
C THR A 103 -7.10 0.88 -12.53
N PHE A 104 -5.97 1.50 -12.19
CA PHE A 104 -5.12 2.21 -13.14
C PHE A 104 -4.50 1.25 -14.18
N ILE A 105 -4.05 0.06 -13.76
CA ILE A 105 -3.49 -0.96 -14.68
C ILE A 105 -4.49 -1.35 -15.77
N LEU A 106 -5.80 -1.37 -15.47
CA LEU A 106 -6.83 -1.68 -16.47
C LEU A 106 -6.91 -0.66 -17.61
N PHE A 107 -6.43 0.57 -17.40
CA PHE A 107 -6.21 1.57 -18.45
C PHE A 107 -4.83 1.32 -19.07
N THR A 108 -4.65 0.14 -19.65
CA THR A 108 -3.34 -0.47 -19.97
C THR A 108 -2.43 0.44 -20.78
N ARG A 109 -2.96 1.14 -21.79
CA ARG A 109 -2.20 2.12 -22.60
C ARG A 109 -1.73 3.28 -21.74
N ASP A 110 -2.64 3.93 -21.03
CA ASP A 110 -2.34 5.11 -20.21
C ASP A 110 -1.35 4.76 -19.08
N TYR A 111 -1.51 3.59 -18.46
CA TYR A 111 -0.59 3.10 -17.42
C TYR A 111 0.79 2.77 -17.96
N HIS A 112 0.87 2.14 -19.14
CA HIS A 112 2.15 1.85 -19.79
C HIS A 112 2.87 3.16 -20.17
N GLU A 113 2.18 4.08 -20.84
CA GLU A 113 2.72 5.40 -21.22
C GLU A 113 3.15 6.21 -19.98
N PHE A 114 2.37 6.16 -18.91
CA PHE A 114 2.71 6.78 -17.63
C PHE A 114 4.03 6.21 -17.07
N CYS A 115 4.15 4.88 -16.96
CA CYS A 115 5.37 4.25 -16.44
C CYS A 115 6.60 4.58 -17.29
N GLU A 116 6.49 4.46 -18.62
CA GLU A 116 7.58 4.76 -19.55
C GLU A 116 8.03 6.22 -19.50
N ARG A 117 7.06 7.13 -19.41
CA ARG A 117 7.30 8.58 -19.38
C ARG A 117 7.96 9.02 -18.08
N TYR A 118 7.39 8.64 -16.94
CA TYR A 118 7.78 9.20 -15.64
C TYR A 118 8.85 8.39 -14.93
N PHE A 119 8.88 7.07 -15.13
CA PHE A 119 9.83 6.18 -14.43
C PHE A 119 10.88 5.63 -15.37
N GLY A 120 10.57 5.50 -16.66
CA GLY A 120 11.46 4.84 -17.63
C GLY A 120 11.54 3.33 -17.48
N LEU A 121 10.61 2.75 -16.72
CA LEU A 121 10.45 1.32 -16.50
C LEU A 121 9.01 1.02 -16.13
N TYR A 122 8.55 -0.19 -16.45
CA TYR A 122 7.22 -0.65 -16.11
C TYR A 122 7.18 -1.19 -14.67
N ILE A 123 6.34 -0.61 -13.82
CA ILE A 123 6.13 -1.12 -12.45
C ILE A 123 5.14 -2.28 -12.53
N HIS A 124 5.65 -3.50 -12.38
CA HIS A 124 4.82 -4.70 -12.39
C HIS A 124 4.07 -4.86 -11.05
N HIS A 125 2.75 -5.02 -11.13
CA HIS A 125 1.94 -5.49 -10.02
C HIS A 125 1.61 -6.97 -10.23
N ARG A 126 1.66 -7.78 -9.16
CA ARG A 126 1.19 -9.16 -9.20
C ARG A 126 0.61 -9.56 -7.84
N PRO A 127 -0.41 -10.43 -7.82
CA PRO A 127 -0.87 -11.06 -6.59
C PRO A 127 0.26 -11.87 -5.93
N THR A 128 0.13 -12.06 -4.61
CA THR A 128 0.90 -13.09 -3.89
C THR A 128 0.46 -14.46 -4.42
N SER A 129 1.41 -15.31 -4.81
CA SER A 129 1.10 -16.66 -5.26
C SER A 129 0.76 -17.57 -4.08
N LYS A 130 0.07 -18.68 -4.36
CA LYS A 130 -0.26 -19.67 -3.33
C LYS A 130 1.00 -20.23 -2.66
N GLU A 131 2.04 -20.48 -3.43
CA GLU A 131 3.32 -20.99 -2.94
C GLU A 131 4.01 -19.98 -2.02
N GLU A 132 3.91 -18.68 -2.33
CA GLU A 132 4.43 -17.62 -1.47
C GLU A 132 3.66 -17.51 -0.16
N GLU A 133 2.34 -17.69 -0.20
CA GLU A 133 1.50 -17.71 1.00
C GLU A 133 1.82 -18.92 1.89
N GLU A 134 1.90 -20.11 1.31
CA GLU A 134 2.27 -21.34 2.01
C GLU A 134 3.68 -21.26 2.62
N ALA A 135 4.65 -20.67 1.90
CA ALA A 135 5.99 -20.46 2.42
C ALA A 135 6.00 -19.50 3.62
N ARG A 136 5.25 -18.39 3.57
CA ARG A 136 5.11 -17.45 4.70
C ARG A 136 4.51 -18.13 5.92
N LEU A 137 3.46 -18.94 5.72
CA LEU A 137 2.83 -19.71 6.79
C LEU A 137 3.81 -20.70 7.42
N ALA A 138 4.54 -21.46 6.59
CA ALA A 138 5.53 -22.42 7.08
C ALA A 138 6.68 -21.75 7.86
N ASP A 139 7.14 -20.57 7.42
CA ASP A 139 8.17 -19.81 8.15
C ASP A 139 7.65 -19.27 9.48
N TYR A 140 6.39 -18.80 9.52
CA TYR A 140 5.73 -18.40 10.77
C TYR A 140 5.58 -19.58 11.73
N GLU A 141 5.07 -20.72 11.27
CA GLU A 141 4.90 -21.92 12.09
C GLU A 141 6.23 -22.45 12.63
N ARG A 142 7.31 -22.37 11.83
CA ARG A 142 8.66 -22.81 12.24
C ARG A 142 9.25 -21.95 13.35
N ALA A 143 9.12 -20.63 13.26
CA ALA A 143 9.74 -19.71 14.22
C ALA A 143 8.93 -18.41 14.40
N PRO A 144 7.80 -18.44 15.13
CA PRO A 144 6.87 -17.31 15.19
C PRO A 144 7.51 -15.99 15.64
N ALA A 145 8.30 -16.03 16.72
CA ALA A 145 8.93 -14.83 17.28
C ALA A 145 9.96 -14.21 16.32
N GLN A 146 10.73 -15.04 15.61
CA GLN A 146 11.72 -14.57 14.64
C GLN A 146 11.02 -13.99 13.41
N TYR A 147 9.98 -14.65 12.91
CA TYR A 147 9.18 -14.15 11.78
C TYR A 147 8.58 -12.78 12.10
N VAL A 148 7.93 -12.64 13.26
CA VAL A 148 7.35 -11.37 13.71
C VAL A 148 8.44 -10.28 13.82
N ALA A 149 9.59 -10.59 14.43
CA ALA A 149 10.68 -9.63 14.54
C ALA A 149 11.19 -9.17 13.16
N GLN A 150 11.31 -10.08 12.19
CA GLN A 150 11.73 -9.76 10.82
C GLN A 150 10.69 -8.90 10.10
N GLN A 151 9.39 -9.19 10.23
CA GLN A 151 8.33 -8.37 9.65
C GLN A 151 8.34 -6.96 10.26
N LYS A 152 8.46 -6.84 11.58
CA LYS A 152 8.56 -5.53 12.27
C LYS A 152 9.77 -4.73 11.77
N ALA A 153 10.93 -5.37 11.65
CA ALA A 153 12.13 -4.71 11.13
C ALA A 153 11.91 -4.22 9.68
N ARG A 154 11.30 -5.05 8.83
CA ARG A 154 10.97 -4.70 7.44
C ARG A 154 10.00 -3.51 7.36
N PHE A 155 8.91 -3.54 8.12
CA PHE A 155 7.94 -2.43 8.15
C PHE A 155 8.55 -1.15 8.72
N ARG A 156 9.38 -1.24 9.77
CA ARG A 156 10.12 -0.09 10.30
C ARG A 156 11.00 0.55 9.23
N ALA A 157 11.73 -0.24 8.45
CA ALA A 157 12.56 0.27 7.37
C ALA A 157 11.72 0.91 6.26
N GLN A 158 10.56 0.33 5.92
CA GLN A 158 9.62 0.92 4.98
C GLN A 158 9.05 2.26 5.48
N TYR A 159 8.70 2.36 6.76
CA TYR A 159 8.19 3.61 7.34
C TYR A 159 9.26 4.70 7.33
N ALA A 160 10.51 4.36 7.65
CA ALA A 160 11.63 5.28 7.55
C ALA A 160 11.80 5.79 6.11
N LEU A 161 11.81 4.89 5.12
CA LEU A 161 11.90 5.29 3.71
C LEU A 161 10.75 6.22 3.29
N ILE A 162 9.51 5.93 3.70
CA ILE A 162 8.36 6.78 3.38
C ILE A 162 8.50 8.14 4.06
N TYR A 163 8.92 8.19 5.32
CA TYR A 163 9.15 9.43 6.05
C TYR A 163 10.23 10.28 5.37
N ASP A 164 11.39 9.69 5.08
CA ASP A 164 12.55 10.40 4.54
C ASP A 164 12.28 10.94 3.12
N VAL A 165 11.47 10.22 2.34
CA VAL A 165 11.28 10.52 0.91
C VAL A 165 9.96 11.26 0.62
N LEU A 166 8.88 10.92 1.32
CA LEU A 166 7.53 11.47 1.09
C LEU A 166 7.00 12.33 2.25
N GLY A 167 7.74 12.38 3.35
CA GLY A 167 7.41 13.18 4.54
C GLY A 167 6.43 12.50 5.50
N GLU A 168 6.39 13.07 6.71
CA GLU A 168 5.55 12.62 7.82
C GLU A 168 4.05 12.60 7.48
N GLU A 169 3.56 13.63 6.77
CA GLU A 169 2.15 13.75 6.40
C GLU A 169 1.69 12.54 5.58
N THR A 170 2.50 12.12 4.61
CA THR A 170 2.20 10.96 3.76
C THR A 170 2.20 9.67 4.59
N LEU A 171 3.20 9.49 5.47
CA LEU A 171 3.28 8.32 6.34
C LEU A 171 2.03 8.20 7.24
N ASN A 172 1.68 9.28 7.94
CA ASN A 172 0.54 9.30 8.86
C ASN A 172 -0.78 9.08 8.11
N LYS A 173 -0.92 9.68 6.93
CA LYS A 173 -2.10 9.49 6.09
C LYS A 173 -2.27 8.02 5.68
N TRP A 174 -1.20 7.39 5.24
CA TRP A 174 -1.21 6.02 4.74
C TRP A 174 -1.39 4.96 5.83
N TYR A 175 -0.87 5.18 7.04
CA TYR A 175 -0.87 4.16 8.10
C TYR A 175 -1.80 4.45 9.28
N SER A 176 -2.30 5.68 9.43
CA SER A 176 -3.29 6.05 10.43
C SER A 176 -4.60 6.46 9.76
N THR A 177 -4.61 7.56 9.01
CA THR A 177 -5.86 8.16 8.48
C THR A 177 -6.64 7.20 7.58
N TYR A 178 -5.98 6.58 6.60
CA TYR A 178 -6.65 5.63 5.69
C TYR A 178 -7.06 4.34 6.38
N LEU A 179 -6.30 3.88 7.37
CA LEU A 179 -6.69 2.73 8.17
C LEU A 179 -7.99 3.03 8.92
N GLU A 180 -8.09 4.18 9.59
CA GLU A 180 -9.29 4.60 10.31
C GLU A 180 -10.47 4.85 9.37
N GLN A 181 -10.25 5.56 8.27
CA GLN A 181 -11.31 6.00 7.36
C GLN A 181 -11.89 4.85 6.53
N TYR A 182 -11.06 3.91 6.08
CA TYR A 182 -11.47 2.95 5.04
C TYR A 182 -11.57 1.49 5.51
N SER A 183 -11.21 1.16 6.75
CA SER A 183 -11.31 -0.22 7.26
C SER A 183 -12.69 -0.84 7.05
N ASP A 184 -13.76 -0.14 7.43
CA ASP A 184 -15.13 -0.64 7.29
C ASP A 184 -15.57 -0.78 5.83
N LEU A 185 -15.12 0.12 4.96
CA LEU A 185 -15.45 0.08 3.54
C LEU A 185 -14.79 -1.13 2.88
N VAL A 186 -13.49 -1.32 3.15
CA VAL A 186 -12.71 -2.46 2.65
C VAL A 186 -13.33 -3.77 3.13
N MET A 187 -13.65 -3.89 4.41
CA MET A 187 -14.27 -5.10 4.96
C MET A 187 -15.63 -5.39 4.33
N ARG A 188 -16.49 -4.38 4.16
CA ARG A 188 -17.79 -4.54 3.49
C ARG A 188 -17.64 -4.99 2.04
N ARG A 189 -16.64 -4.47 1.32
CA ARG A 189 -16.44 -4.80 -0.10
C ARG A 189 -15.87 -6.21 -0.30
N ILE A 190 -14.86 -6.59 0.46
CA ILE A 190 -14.30 -7.96 0.46
C ILE A 190 -15.42 -8.97 0.76
N TRP A 191 -16.27 -8.66 1.73
CA TRP A 191 -17.40 -9.51 2.09
C TRP A 191 -18.42 -9.64 0.95
N ARG A 192 -18.79 -8.53 0.27
CA ARG A 192 -19.72 -8.55 -0.87
C ARG A 192 -19.19 -9.43 -2.02
N TRP A 193 -17.89 -9.40 -2.31
CA TRP A 193 -17.30 -10.23 -3.38
C TRP A 193 -17.19 -11.71 -2.99
N SER A 194 -16.91 -12.00 -1.71
CA SER A 194 -16.82 -13.37 -1.20
C SER A 194 -18.19 -14.10 -1.16
N PHE A 195 -19.30 -13.35 -1.14
CA PHE A 195 -20.66 -13.87 -0.98
C PHE A 195 -21.67 -13.30 -1.99
N SER A 196 -21.24 -13.08 -3.25
CA SER A 196 -22.17 -12.68 -4.32
C SER A 196 -23.30 -13.73 -4.48
N PRO A 197 -24.58 -13.34 -4.60
CA PRO A 197 -25.72 -14.27 -4.66
C PRO A 197 -25.61 -15.33 -5.77
N ASP A 198 -24.94 -15.00 -6.88
CA ASP A 198 -24.72 -15.89 -8.01
C ASP A 198 -23.63 -16.95 -7.77
N GLY A 199 -22.86 -16.83 -6.68
CA GLY A 199 -21.82 -17.80 -6.26
C GLY A 199 -22.36 -18.92 -5.36
N THR A 200 -23.66 -18.96 -5.06
CA THR A 200 -24.26 -19.91 -4.11
C THR A 200 -24.49 -21.32 -4.65
N ARG A 201 -23.81 -21.72 -5.74
CA ARG A 201 -23.71 -23.13 -6.11
C ARG A 201 -22.35 -23.71 -5.72
N VAL A 202 -22.38 -24.34 -4.54
CA VAL A 202 -21.44 -25.35 -4.02
C VAL A 202 -20.13 -24.81 -3.42
N ARG A 203 -20.21 -24.36 -2.17
CA ARG A 203 -19.23 -24.74 -1.11
C ARG A 203 -19.96 -24.88 0.24
N ASN A 204 -20.74 -25.95 0.36
CA ASN A 204 -21.23 -26.40 1.66
C ASN A 204 -20.08 -27.07 2.43
N GLN A 205 -19.37 -26.28 3.22
CA GLN A 205 -18.87 -26.58 4.57
C GLN A 205 -17.80 -25.52 4.94
N PRO A 206 -17.87 -24.90 6.13
CA PRO A 206 -16.78 -24.06 6.61
C PRO A 206 -15.56 -24.96 6.87
N PRO A 207 -14.35 -24.63 6.36
CA PRO A 207 -13.14 -25.28 6.84
C PRO A 207 -12.97 -24.87 8.30
N ARG A 208 -13.02 -25.84 9.23
CA ARG A 208 -12.55 -25.61 10.60
C ARG A 208 -11.09 -25.14 10.50
N GLY A 209 -10.82 -23.92 10.96
CA GLY A 209 -9.45 -23.37 11.08
C GLY A 209 -9.00 -22.33 10.05
N SER A 210 -9.87 -21.84 9.14
CA SER A 210 -9.46 -20.82 8.14
C SER A 210 -9.69 -19.36 8.54
N ALA A 211 -10.37 -19.10 9.66
CA ALA A 211 -10.61 -17.74 10.15
C ALA A 211 -9.33 -17.06 10.66
N ASP A 212 -8.29 -17.83 11.01
CA ASP A 212 -7.07 -17.28 11.60
C ASP A 212 -6.14 -16.63 10.56
N LEU A 213 -6.17 -17.07 9.29
CA LEU A 213 -5.27 -16.54 8.25
C LEU A 213 -5.62 -15.10 7.82
N PHE A 214 -6.90 -14.73 7.81
CA PHE A 214 -7.31 -13.33 7.59
C PHE A 214 -6.98 -12.42 8.80
N TYR A 215 -6.80 -13.00 9.99
CA TYR A 215 -6.47 -12.28 11.22
C TYR A 215 -4.96 -12.10 11.44
N PHE A 216 -4.08 -12.81 10.73
CA PHE A 216 -2.63 -12.70 10.93
C PHE A 216 -1.97 -11.42 10.39
N GLN A 217 -2.74 -10.51 9.77
CA GLN A 217 -2.32 -9.13 9.51
C GLN A 217 -2.49 -8.19 10.73
N LEU A 218 -3.00 -8.68 11.86
CA LEU A 218 -3.46 -7.86 13.00
C LEU A 218 -2.62 -7.94 14.28
N ALA A 219 -1.35 -8.37 14.21
CA ALA A 219 -0.45 -8.26 15.36
C ALA A 219 0.52 -7.08 15.17
N PRO A 220 0.50 -6.04 16.04
CA PRO A 220 1.50 -4.97 16.03
C PRO A 220 2.90 -5.48 16.41
#